data_AF-A0A7C7WS35-F1
#
_entry.id   AF-A0A7C7WS35-F1
#
_cell.length_a   1.000
_cell.length_b   1.000
_cell.length_c   1.000
_cell.angle_alpha   90.00
_cell.angle_beta   90.00
_cell.angle_gamma   90.00
#
_symmetry.space_group_name_H-M   'P 1'
#
loop_
_entity.id
_entity.type
_entity.pdbx_description
1 polymer ?
#
loop_
_entity_poly.entity_id
_entity_poly.type
_entity_poly.pdbx_seq_one_letter_code
_entity_poly.pdbx_strand_id
1 'polypeptide(L)'
;MNRIRHRLLILVCCSTCFAGELVAAEKITADVVYGHKDGLALTFDLFQPNENANGAGVLFMVSGGWRSRWTPPQRAVVRYRALLDKGFTVFSVRHGSSPKYNIPEVVADVRRSVRFIRLHAKEYGVDPDRLGVYGGSAGGHLSLVLGTTSDKGQADASSEVDRTSDRVAAVVAYFPPTDLRRLVPPPKDTRFPALDFDPEKAADYSPILHVSADDPPTLLIHGDKDRLVGLSNSTKILAEFKKEKVTSELIVLEGAGHGFRGDDAAKASAAMVSWFGKHLQSTTAE
;
A
#
# COMPACT_ATOMS: atom_id res chain seq x y z
N MET A 1 23.74 28.90 77.93
CA MET A 1 24.06 28.52 76.53
C MET A 1 23.69 27.05 76.31
N ASN A 2 22.47 26.77 75.84
CA ASN A 2 22.02 25.42 75.50
C ASN A 2 21.93 25.28 73.98
N ARG A 3 22.68 24.35 73.38
CA ARG A 3 22.58 23.99 71.95
C ARG A 3 21.77 22.71 71.81
N ILE A 4 20.61 22.80 71.16
CA ILE A 4 19.78 21.67 70.77
C ILE A 4 20.29 21.13 69.43
N ARG A 5 20.61 19.83 69.36
CA ARG A 5 20.97 19.11 68.13
C ARG A 5 19.69 18.56 67.48
N HIS A 6 19.42 18.91 66.22
CA HIS A 6 18.40 18.24 65.41
C HIS A 6 19.06 17.18 64.51
N ARG A 7 18.58 15.93 64.59
CA ARG A 7 18.94 14.83 63.71
C ARG A 7 18.01 14.84 62.50
N LEU A 8 18.57 14.89 61.29
CA LEU A 8 17.85 14.78 60.03
C LEU A 8 17.68 13.29 59.67
N LEU A 9 16.44 12.83 59.54
CA LEU A 9 16.11 11.49 59.04
C LEU A 9 16.00 11.55 57.51
N ILE A 10 16.84 10.80 56.79
CA ILE A 10 16.75 10.68 55.33
C ILE A 10 15.84 9.49 55.00
N LEU A 11 14.67 9.77 54.40
CA LEU A 11 13.74 8.78 53.90
C LEU A 11 14.17 8.37 52.48
N VAL A 12 14.66 7.15 52.30
CA VAL A 12 14.98 6.60 50.97
C VAL A 12 13.69 6.06 50.35
N CYS A 13 13.18 6.76 49.35
CA CYS A 13 12.02 6.34 48.57
C CYS A 13 12.49 5.40 47.45
N CYS A 14 12.31 4.09 47.64
CA CYS A 14 12.63 3.07 46.65
C CYS A 14 11.56 3.08 45.55
N SER A 15 11.89 3.63 44.39
CA SER A 15 11.00 3.68 43.22
C SER A 15 11.26 2.45 42.35
N THR A 16 10.33 1.50 42.34
CA THR A 16 10.34 0.36 41.43
C THR A 16 9.96 0.84 40.03
N CYS A 17 10.94 0.91 39.12
CA CYS A 17 10.67 1.12 37.70
C CYS A 17 10.15 -0.19 37.09
N PHE A 18 8.90 -0.21 36.65
CA PHE A 18 8.43 -1.17 35.65
C PHE A 18 9.07 -0.79 34.31
N ALA A 19 10.11 -1.53 33.91
CA ALA A 19 10.58 -1.51 32.54
C ALA A 19 9.55 -2.25 31.69
N GLY A 20 8.65 -1.52 31.03
CA GLY A 20 7.96 -2.07 29.87
C GLY A 20 9.00 -2.44 28.83
N GLU A 21 8.86 -3.60 28.18
CA GLU A 21 9.70 -3.96 27.03
C GLU A 21 9.68 -2.80 26.04
N LEU A 22 10.83 -2.14 25.88
CA LEU A 22 11.04 -1.23 24.76
C LEU A 22 11.00 -2.10 23.51
N VAL A 23 9.83 -2.15 22.88
CA VAL A 23 9.73 -2.54 21.48
C VAL A 23 10.70 -1.63 20.72
N ALA A 24 11.78 -2.20 20.18
CA ALA A 24 12.77 -1.44 19.43
C ALA A 24 12.08 -0.62 18.34
N ALA A 25 12.28 0.69 18.35
CA ALA A 25 11.59 1.63 17.46
C ALA A 25 11.96 1.38 16.00
N GLU A 26 10.99 0.99 15.18
CA GLU A 26 11.15 0.64 13.76
C GLU A 26 11.98 1.68 12.98
N LYS A 27 12.86 1.24 12.07
CA LYS A 27 13.64 2.15 11.24
C LYS A 27 12.76 2.76 10.15
N ILE A 28 12.56 4.07 10.26
CA ILE A 28 11.79 4.88 9.32
C ILE A 28 12.73 5.76 8.51
N THR A 29 12.69 5.66 7.19
CA THR A 29 13.30 6.64 6.27
C THR A 29 12.19 7.42 5.60
N ALA A 30 12.05 8.69 5.97
CA ALA A 30 10.97 9.54 5.49
C ALA A 30 11.30 10.18 4.14
N ASP A 31 10.25 10.41 3.34
CA ASP A 31 10.27 11.26 2.14
C ASP A 31 11.37 10.92 1.13
N VAL A 32 11.57 9.62 0.87
CA VAL A 32 12.44 9.16 -0.22
C VAL A 32 11.81 9.58 -1.55
N VAL A 33 12.55 10.36 -2.34
CA VAL A 33 12.07 10.93 -3.60
C VAL A 33 12.28 9.94 -4.75
N TYR A 34 11.21 9.51 -5.39
CA TYR A 34 11.26 8.62 -6.56
C TYR A 34 11.01 9.35 -7.90
N GLY A 35 10.70 10.64 -7.85
CA GLY A 35 10.49 11.47 -9.03
C GLY A 35 10.16 12.91 -8.69
N HIS A 36 10.18 13.76 -9.71
CA HIS A 36 9.74 15.15 -9.63
C HIS A 36 8.69 15.41 -10.70
N LYS A 37 7.65 16.16 -10.36
CA LYS A 37 6.55 16.51 -11.26
C LYS A 37 5.99 17.88 -10.91
N ASP A 38 5.95 18.80 -11.88
CA ASP A 38 5.48 20.18 -11.72
C ASP A 38 6.09 20.91 -10.51
N GLY A 39 7.38 20.72 -10.27
CA GLY A 39 8.10 21.30 -9.13
C GLY A 39 7.80 20.65 -7.78
N LEU A 40 7.03 19.55 -7.74
CA LEU A 40 6.75 18.76 -6.54
C LEU A 40 7.60 17.49 -6.53
N ALA A 41 8.01 17.05 -5.33
CA ALA A 41 8.63 15.75 -5.12
C ALA A 41 7.54 14.68 -4.99
N LEU A 42 7.71 13.57 -5.71
CA LEU A 42 6.95 12.35 -5.52
C LEU A 42 7.71 11.47 -4.53
N THR A 43 7.08 11.12 -3.41
CA THR A 43 7.77 10.48 -2.28
C THR A 43 7.12 9.21 -1.80
N PHE A 44 7.92 8.34 -1.18
CA PHE A 44 7.44 7.30 -0.30
C PHE A 44 8.17 7.37 1.05
N ASP A 45 7.55 6.83 2.10
CA ASP A 45 8.25 6.53 3.33
C ASP A 45 8.58 5.05 3.38
N LEU A 46 9.77 4.73 3.84
CA LEU A 46 10.27 3.38 4.02
C LEU A 46 10.20 3.00 5.51
N PHE A 47 9.51 1.90 5.80
CA PHE A 47 9.43 1.30 7.13
C PHE A 47 10.10 -0.06 7.08
N GLN A 48 11.18 -0.22 7.84
CA GLN A 48 11.93 -1.47 7.89
C GLN A 48 11.72 -2.13 9.27
N PRO A 49 11.49 -3.45 9.31
CA PRO A 49 11.51 -4.18 10.56
C PRO A 49 12.93 -4.16 11.13
N ASN A 50 13.07 -3.92 12.43
CA ASN A 50 14.39 -3.86 13.06
C ASN A 50 15.06 -5.23 13.20
N GLU A 51 14.24 -6.28 13.29
CA GLU A 51 14.66 -7.67 13.43
C GLU A 51 13.86 -8.53 12.45
N ASN A 52 14.41 -9.69 12.09
CA ASN A 52 13.71 -10.70 11.28
C ASN A 52 13.19 -10.20 9.92
N ALA A 53 13.90 -9.26 9.29
CA ALA A 53 13.60 -8.85 7.91
C ALA A 53 13.60 -10.08 7.00
N ASN A 54 12.48 -10.31 6.30
CA ASN A 54 12.26 -11.51 5.49
C ASN A 54 12.68 -11.34 4.01
N GLY A 55 13.23 -10.16 3.67
CA GLY A 55 13.66 -9.79 2.33
C GLY A 55 12.55 -9.45 1.34
N ALA A 56 11.27 -9.46 1.72
CA ALA A 56 10.18 -9.04 0.85
C ALA A 56 9.73 -7.61 1.14
N GLY A 57 9.30 -6.92 0.07
CA GLY A 57 8.79 -5.55 0.11
C GLY A 57 7.28 -5.50 -0.14
N VAL A 58 6.57 -4.63 0.56
CA VAL A 58 5.14 -4.40 0.33
C VAL A 58 4.87 -2.90 0.17
N LEU A 59 4.34 -2.51 -0.98
CA LEU A 59 3.98 -1.14 -1.29
C LEU A 59 2.54 -0.88 -0.84
N PHE A 60 2.35 0.13 0.01
CA PHE A 60 1.02 0.65 0.34
C PHE A 60 0.74 1.90 -0.50
N MET A 61 -0.31 1.85 -1.30
CA MET A 61 -0.77 3.02 -2.07
C MET A 61 -1.54 3.97 -1.16
N VAL A 62 -0.92 5.08 -0.77
CA VAL A 62 -1.57 6.14 0.03
C VAL A 62 -2.56 6.90 -0.86
N SER A 63 -3.77 6.37 -1.00
CA SER A 63 -4.75 6.93 -1.93
C SER A 63 -6.19 6.73 -1.46
N GLY A 64 -6.89 7.84 -1.22
CA GLY A 64 -8.32 7.86 -0.93
C GLY A 64 -9.04 8.80 -1.88
N GLY A 65 -9.90 8.27 -2.76
CA GLY A 65 -10.48 9.05 -3.86
C GLY A 65 -9.43 9.69 -4.76
N TRP A 66 -8.30 9.00 -4.97
CA TRP A 66 -7.10 9.46 -5.68
C TRP A 66 -6.48 10.74 -5.11
N ARG A 67 -6.74 11.01 -3.82
CA ARG A 67 -6.00 12.01 -3.03
C ARG A 67 -4.92 11.29 -2.23
N SER A 68 -3.70 11.79 -2.34
CA SER A 68 -2.55 11.25 -1.63
C SER A 68 -2.11 12.25 -0.56
N ARG A 69 -2.39 11.93 0.70
CA ARG A 69 -2.13 12.82 1.84
C ARG A 69 -0.81 12.45 2.49
N TRP A 70 0.03 13.45 2.72
CA TRP A 70 1.18 13.30 3.61
C TRP A 70 0.71 13.24 5.08
N THR A 71 1.37 12.43 5.88
CA THR A 71 1.20 12.33 7.33
C THR A 71 2.56 12.00 7.91
N PRO A 72 2.95 12.53 9.08
CA PRO A 72 4.23 12.17 9.69
C PRO A 72 4.38 10.64 9.77
N PRO A 73 5.46 10.04 9.26
CA PRO A 73 5.56 8.60 9.14
C PRO A 73 5.52 7.88 10.51
N GLN A 74 5.98 8.55 11.58
CA GLN A 74 5.87 8.04 12.96
C GLN A 74 4.41 7.83 13.40
N ARG A 75 3.44 8.53 12.79
CA ARG A 75 2.01 8.29 13.03
C ARG A 75 1.43 7.23 12.11
N ALA A 76 2.02 7.02 10.93
CA ALA A 76 1.59 6.03 9.96
C ALA A 76 2.02 4.60 10.36
N VAL A 77 3.10 4.48 11.14
CA VAL A 77 3.72 3.22 11.59
C VAL A 77 2.74 2.16 12.08
N VAL A 78 1.74 2.56 12.89
CA VAL A 78 0.72 1.66 13.46
C VAL A 78 -0.08 0.94 12.37
N ARG A 79 -0.26 1.55 11.19
CA ARG A 79 -0.95 0.93 10.04
C ARG A 79 -0.18 -0.26 9.48
N TYR A 80 1.14 -0.26 9.60
CA TYR A 80 2.04 -1.22 8.96
C TYR A 80 2.50 -2.31 9.91
N ARG A 81 2.12 -2.21 11.19
CA ARG A 81 2.61 -3.07 12.26
C ARG A 81 2.48 -4.56 11.96
N ALA A 82 1.33 -4.99 11.45
CA ALA A 82 1.10 -6.41 11.14
C ALA A 82 2.01 -6.96 10.02
N LEU A 83 2.47 -6.11 9.08
CA LEU A 83 3.45 -6.48 8.06
C LEU A 83 4.86 -6.49 8.64
N LEU A 84 5.20 -5.46 9.41
CA LEU A 84 6.53 -5.29 10.01
C LEU A 84 6.82 -6.40 11.04
N ASP A 85 5.82 -6.79 11.85
CA ASP A 85 5.91 -7.93 12.77
C ASP A 85 6.14 -9.28 12.04
N LYS A 86 5.85 -9.35 10.74
CA LYS A 86 6.16 -10.51 9.87
C LYS A 86 7.43 -10.34 9.04
N GLY A 87 8.19 -9.30 9.29
CA GLY A 87 9.48 -9.07 8.64
C GLY A 87 9.39 -8.43 7.26
N PHE A 88 8.20 -8.00 6.81
CA PHE A 88 8.07 -7.28 5.54
C PHE A 88 8.58 -5.86 5.66
N THR A 89 9.32 -5.39 4.68
CA THR A 89 9.64 -3.97 4.52
C THR A 89 8.47 -3.27 3.82
N VAL A 90 8.00 -2.14 4.34
CA VAL A 90 6.83 -1.42 3.81
C VAL A 90 7.22 -0.11 3.15
N PHE A 91 6.71 0.12 1.96
CA PHE A 91 6.88 1.36 1.20
C PHE A 91 5.54 2.10 1.13
N SER A 92 5.39 3.18 1.88
CA SER A 92 4.17 3.99 1.90
C SER A 92 4.22 5.02 0.76
N VAL A 93 3.73 4.64 -0.42
CA VAL A 93 3.86 5.42 -1.65
C VAL A 93 2.81 6.53 -1.74
N ARG A 94 3.28 7.75 -1.99
CA ARG A 94 2.43 8.89 -2.34
C ARG A 94 2.59 9.22 -3.82
N HIS A 95 1.49 9.58 -4.45
CA HIS A 95 1.43 9.96 -5.87
C HIS A 95 0.93 11.40 -6.00
N GLY A 96 0.93 11.97 -7.20
CA GLY A 96 0.29 13.26 -7.47
C GLY A 96 -1.14 13.26 -6.94
N SER A 97 -1.50 14.22 -6.08
CA SER A 97 -2.83 14.23 -5.46
C SER A 97 -3.88 14.96 -6.30
N SER A 98 -5.06 14.38 -6.39
CA SER A 98 -6.30 15.07 -6.79
C SER A 98 -6.57 16.28 -5.87
N PRO A 99 -7.10 17.42 -6.38
CA PRO A 99 -7.66 17.62 -7.72
C PRO A 99 -6.64 18.01 -8.79
N LYS A 100 -5.36 18.20 -8.46
CA LYS A 100 -4.36 18.67 -9.44
C LYS A 100 -4.10 17.62 -10.53
N TYR A 101 -4.06 16.35 -10.15
CA TYR A 101 -3.71 15.25 -11.05
C TYR A 101 -4.88 14.29 -11.22
N ASN A 102 -5.10 13.86 -12.46
CA ASN A 102 -6.13 12.87 -12.80
C ASN A 102 -5.59 11.43 -12.77
N ILE A 103 -6.45 10.43 -12.99
CA ILE A 103 -6.07 9.01 -12.90
C ILE A 103 -4.92 8.63 -13.85
N PRO A 104 -4.92 8.99 -15.15
CA PRO A 104 -3.78 8.74 -16.05
C PRO A 104 -2.44 9.17 -15.47
N GLU A 105 -2.41 10.37 -14.90
CA GLU A 105 -1.24 10.97 -14.30
C GLU A 105 -0.81 10.27 -13.01
N VAL A 106 -1.77 9.92 -12.14
CA VAL A 106 -1.54 9.18 -10.91
C VAL A 106 -1.01 7.78 -11.18
N VAL A 107 -1.52 7.11 -12.22
CA VAL A 107 -1.08 5.79 -12.63
C VAL A 107 0.37 5.82 -13.09
N ALA A 108 0.78 6.85 -13.85
CA ALA A 108 2.18 7.03 -14.23
C ALA A 108 3.10 7.19 -13.00
N ASP A 109 2.66 7.97 -11.99
CA ASP A 109 3.42 8.16 -10.76
C ASP A 109 3.61 6.84 -9.98
N VAL A 110 2.55 6.06 -9.76
CA VAL A 110 2.67 4.81 -8.99
C VAL A 110 3.46 3.73 -9.75
N ARG A 111 3.36 3.66 -11.08
CA ARG A 111 4.22 2.78 -11.91
C ARG A 111 5.69 3.15 -11.70
N ARG A 112 6.03 4.43 -11.81
CA ARG A 112 7.38 4.92 -11.55
C ARG A 112 7.87 4.55 -10.15
N SER A 113 7.00 4.61 -9.14
CA SER A 113 7.37 4.22 -7.77
C SER A 113 7.81 2.76 -7.66
N VAL A 114 7.12 1.82 -8.32
CA VAL A 114 7.49 0.41 -8.33
C VAL A 114 8.84 0.23 -9.01
N ARG A 115 9.06 0.88 -10.16
CA ARG A 115 10.31 0.81 -10.90
C ARG A 115 11.48 1.31 -10.07
N PHE A 116 11.31 2.45 -9.40
CA PHE A 116 12.32 3.02 -8.53
C PHE A 116 12.63 2.09 -7.36
N ILE A 117 11.60 1.58 -6.68
CA ILE A 117 11.79 0.64 -5.56
C ILE A 117 12.48 -0.64 -6.01
N ARG A 118 12.11 -1.19 -7.17
CA ARG A 118 12.77 -2.36 -7.75
C ARG A 118 14.24 -2.09 -8.07
N LEU A 119 14.54 -0.96 -8.71
CA LEU A 119 15.91 -0.58 -9.07
C LEU A 119 16.81 -0.45 -7.83
N HIS A 120 16.27 0.11 -6.74
CA HIS A 120 16.98 0.33 -5.49
C HIS A 120 16.74 -0.76 -4.43
N ALA A 121 16.14 -1.90 -4.79
CA ALA A 121 15.70 -2.95 -3.87
C ALA A 121 16.81 -3.42 -2.91
N LYS A 122 18.03 -3.58 -3.44
CA LYS A 122 19.21 -3.98 -2.67
C LYS A 122 19.54 -2.98 -1.54
N GLU A 123 19.36 -1.69 -1.76
CA GLU A 123 19.60 -0.65 -0.76
C GLU A 123 18.59 -0.71 0.39
N TYR A 124 17.38 -1.21 0.10
CA TYR A 124 16.31 -1.38 1.07
C TYR A 124 16.32 -2.75 1.75
N GLY A 125 17.24 -3.64 1.36
CA GLY A 125 17.32 -5.01 1.87
C GLY A 125 16.15 -5.89 1.41
N VAL A 126 15.54 -5.57 0.27
CA VAL A 126 14.45 -6.35 -0.33
C VAL A 126 14.89 -7.00 -1.63
N ASP A 127 14.29 -8.13 -1.94
CA ASP A 127 14.41 -8.80 -3.22
C ASP A 127 13.49 -8.10 -4.25
N PRO A 128 14.02 -7.64 -5.40
CA PRO A 128 13.25 -6.94 -6.44
C PRO A 128 12.11 -7.77 -7.05
N ASP A 129 12.14 -9.09 -6.89
CA ASP A 129 11.12 -10.01 -7.40
C ASP A 129 10.09 -10.40 -6.32
N ARG A 130 10.27 -9.94 -5.08
CA ARG A 130 9.36 -10.20 -3.95
C ARG A 130 8.68 -8.92 -3.47
N LEU A 131 8.17 -8.15 -4.43
CA LEU A 131 7.43 -6.90 -4.19
C LEU A 131 5.92 -7.12 -4.31
N GLY A 132 5.18 -6.97 -3.21
CA GLY A 132 3.72 -6.94 -3.20
C GLY A 132 3.18 -5.51 -3.20
N VAL A 133 1.90 -5.33 -3.53
CA VAL A 133 1.23 -4.03 -3.45
C VAL A 133 -0.19 -4.15 -2.86
N TYR A 134 -0.58 -3.17 -2.05
CA TYR A 134 -1.93 -3.08 -1.55
C TYR A 134 -2.45 -1.66 -1.33
N GLY A 135 -3.77 -1.55 -1.22
CA GLY A 135 -4.45 -0.32 -0.88
C GLY A 135 -5.96 -0.52 -0.75
N GLY A 136 -6.65 0.50 -0.26
CA GLY A 136 -8.11 0.51 -0.16
C GLY A 136 -8.74 1.56 -1.06
N SER A 137 -9.94 1.28 -1.59
CA SER A 137 -10.69 2.19 -2.45
C SER A 137 -9.85 2.58 -3.67
N ALA A 138 -9.58 3.88 -3.88
CA ALA A 138 -8.66 4.35 -4.92
C ALA A 138 -7.26 3.72 -4.83
N GLY A 139 -6.72 3.46 -3.64
CA GLY A 139 -5.45 2.73 -3.51
C GLY A 139 -5.55 1.27 -3.94
N GLY A 140 -6.72 0.65 -3.74
CA GLY A 140 -7.01 -0.70 -4.24
C GLY A 140 -7.15 -0.73 -5.76
N HIS A 141 -7.77 0.30 -6.35
CA HIS A 141 -7.79 0.51 -7.80
C HIS A 141 -6.37 0.61 -8.37
N LEU A 142 -5.53 1.48 -7.81
CA LEU A 142 -4.14 1.64 -8.25
C LEU A 142 -3.32 0.35 -8.08
N SER A 143 -3.56 -0.40 -7.01
CA SER A 143 -2.92 -1.71 -6.79
C SER A 143 -3.33 -2.73 -7.86
N LEU A 144 -4.60 -2.76 -8.26
CA LEU A 144 -5.07 -3.62 -9.35
C LEU A 144 -4.56 -3.17 -10.72
N VAL A 145 -4.46 -1.86 -10.98
CA VAL A 145 -3.85 -1.33 -12.21
C VAL A 145 -2.39 -1.77 -12.30
N LEU A 146 -1.62 -1.68 -11.21
CA LEU A 146 -0.24 -2.18 -11.17
C LEU A 146 -0.18 -3.70 -11.42
N GLY A 147 -1.14 -4.47 -10.91
CA GLY A 147 -1.20 -5.92 -11.15
C GLY A 147 -1.51 -6.29 -12.60
N THR A 148 -2.53 -5.65 -13.18
CA THR A 148 -3.16 -6.06 -14.46
C THR A 148 -2.60 -5.34 -15.69
N THR A 149 -1.84 -4.24 -15.51
CA THR A 149 -1.35 -3.42 -16.63
C THR A 149 0.17 -3.20 -16.62
N SER A 150 0.90 -4.00 -15.83
CA SER A 150 2.35 -3.90 -15.69
C SER A 150 3.09 -4.15 -17.00
N ASP A 151 4.28 -3.58 -17.13
CA ASP A 151 5.21 -3.80 -18.24
C ASP A 151 6.64 -4.10 -17.76
N LYS A 152 7.51 -4.43 -18.71
CA LYS A 152 8.91 -4.80 -18.45
C LYS A 152 9.88 -3.61 -18.38
N GLY A 153 9.40 -2.39 -18.61
CA GLY A 153 10.24 -1.23 -18.95
C GLY A 153 10.34 -1.00 -20.45
N GLN A 154 10.68 0.24 -20.79
CA GLN A 154 10.99 0.63 -22.17
C GLN A 154 12.50 0.58 -22.34
N ALA A 155 13.03 -0.39 -23.07
CA ALA A 155 14.48 -0.66 -23.14
C ALA A 155 15.31 0.54 -23.65
N ASP A 156 14.71 1.37 -24.49
CA ASP A 156 15.28 2.58 -25.11
C ASP A 156 15.02 3.86 -24.31
N ALA A 157 14.35 3.80 -23.15
CA ALA A 157 14.15 4.96 -22.30
C ALA A 157 15.47 5.51 -21.76
N SER A 158 15.56 6.83 -21.68
CA SER A 158 16.77 7.53 -21.25
C SER A 158 17.11 7.33 -19.77
N SER A 159 16.10 7.10 -18.93
CA SER A 159 16.23 6.95 -17.48
C SER A 159 16.19 5.47 -17.10
N GLU A 160 17.11 5.05 -16.23
CA GLU A 160 17.18 3.66 -15.75
C GLU A 160 15.90 3.21 -15.03
N VAL A 161 15.24 4.14 -14.32
CA VAL A 161 13.93 3.88 -13.71
C VAL A 161 12.92 3.48 -14.78
N ASP A 162 12.86 4.16 -15.91
CA ASP A 162 11.84 3.91 -16.95
C ASP A 162 12.16 2.65 -17.78
N ARG A 163 13.43 2.20 -17.76
CA ARG A 163 13.86 0.89 -18.28
C ARG A 163 13.55 -0.28 -17.34
N THR A 164 13.25 -0.01 -16.08
CA THR A 164 13.02 -1.04 -15.05
C THR A 164 11.57 -1.51 -15.08
N SER A 165 11.31 -2.80 -14.92
CA SER A 165 9.95 -3.37 -14.82
C SER A 165 9.13 -2.79 -13.66
N ASP A 166 7.82 -2.60 -13.82
CA ASP A 166 6.88 -2.25 -12.75
C ASP A 166 5.98 -3.42 -12.30
N ARG A 167 6.30 -4.65 -12.71
CA ARG A 167 5.60 -5.85 -12.23
C ARG A 167 5.63 -5.97 -10.72
N VAL A 168 4.58 -6.50 -10.12
CA VAL A 168 4.54 -6.87 -8.70
C VAL A 168 4.26 -8.37 -8.59
N ALA A 169 4.72 -9.01 -7.52
CA ALA A 169 4.61 -10.45 -7.31
C ALA A 169 3.29 -10.86 -6.64
N ALA A 170 2.61 -9.95 -5.96
CA ALA A 170 1.30 -10.21 -5.34
C ALA A 170 0.51 -8.90 -5.15
N VAL A 171 -0.82 -8.98 -5.23
CA VAL A 171 -1.72 -7.84 -5.05
C VAL A 171 -2.75 -8.14 -3.96
N VAL A 172 -3.04 -7.14 -3.12
CA VAL A 172 -4.21 -7.14 -2.24
C VAL A 172 -4.99 -5.84 -2.43
N ALA A 173 -6.28 -5.92 -2.74
CA ALA A 173 -7.11 -4.73 -2.97
C ALA A 173 -8.37 -4.73 -2.09
N TYR A 174 -8.50 -3.70 -1.25
CA TYR A 174 -9.68 -3.53 -0.40
C TYR A 174 -10.72 -2.66 -1.10
N PHE A 175 -11.94 -3.16 -1.23
CA PHE A 175 -13.11 -2.47 -1.83
C PHE A 175 -12.79 -1.56 -3.04
N PRO A 176 -12.08 -2.07 -4.06
CA PRO A 176 -11.60 -1.26 -5.16
C PRO A 176 -12.71 -0.94 -6.17
N PRO A 177 -12.78 0.28 -6.73
CA PRO A 177 -13.45 0.47 -8.02
C PRO A 177 -12.61 -0.19 -9.13
N THR A 178 -13.25 -0.92 -10.04
CA THR A 178 -12.54 -1.77 -11.04
C THR A 178 -12.91 -1.45 -12.48
N ASP A 179 -14.04 -0.80 -12.72
CA ASP A 179 -14.50 -0.33 -14.03
C ASP A 179 -14.81 1.17 -13.97
N LEU A 180 -13.96 1.97 -14.59
CA LEU A 180 -14.07 3.42 -14.61
C LEU A 180 -14.90 3.95 -15.78
N ARG A 181 -15.27 3.11 -16.77
CA ARG A 181 -15.96 3.56 -18.00
C ARG A 181 -17.29 4.25 -17.75
N ARG A 182 -17.95 3.94 -16.63
CA ARG A 182 -19.21 4.57 -16.21
C ARG A 182 -19.03 5.71 -15.20
N LEU A 183 -17.79 5.97 -14.80
CA LEU A 183 -17.41 6.99 -13.82
C LEU A 183 -16.73 8.19 -14.47
N VAL A 184 -16.33 8.06 -15.74
CA VAL A 184 -15.59 9.05 -16.53
C VAL A 184 -16.43 9.44 -17.76
N PRO A 185 -16.65 10.74 -18.04
CA PRO A 185 -16.26 11.86 -17.18
C PRO A 185 -17.19 11.92 -15.95
N PRO A 186 -16.73 12.48 -14.83
CA PRO A 186 -17.55 12.56 -13.65
C PRO A 186 -18.57 13.71 -13.77
N PRO A 187 -19.62 13.73 -12.93
CA PRO A 187 -20.48 14.91 -12.78
C PRO A 187 -19.66 16.13 -12.32
N LYS A 188 -20.09 17.35 -12.71
CA LYS A 188 -19.38 18.61 -12.43
C LYS A 188 -19.02 18.83 -10.94
N ASP A 189 -19.91 18.45 -10.02
CA ASP A 189 -19.71 18.61 -8.56
C ASP A 189 -19.21 17.33 -7.88
N THR A 190 -18.46 16.50 -8.61
CA THR A 190 -17.94 15.24 -8.07
C THR A 190 -16.98 15.46 -6.89
N ARG A 191 -17.05 14.56 -5.90
CA ARG A 191 -16.02 14.47 -4.85
C ARG A 191 -14.71 13.82 -5.32
N PHE A 192 -14.71 13.27 -6.54
CA PHE A 192 -13.62 12.50 -7.15
C PHE A 192 -13.12 13.15 -8.45
N PRO A 193 -12.52 14.34 -8.40
CA PRO A 193 -12.12 15.07 -9.60
C PRO A 193 -10.97 14.40 -10.37
N ALA A 194 -10.28 13.40 -9.79
CA ALA A 194 -9.31 12.61 -10.54
C ALA A 194 -9.92 11.80 -11.70
N LEU A 195 -11.24 11.57 -11.67
CA LEU A 195 -11.97 10.95 -12.77
C LEU A 195 -12.15 11.89 -13.97
N ASP A 196 -11.84 13.18 -13.83
CA ASP A 196 -11.95 14.16 -14.91
C ASP A 196 -10.76 14.03 -15.88
N PHE A 197 -10.91 13.11 -16.83
CA PHE A 197 -10.00 12.88 -17.94
C PHE A 197 -10.77 12.36 -19.16
N ASP A 198 -10.06 12.18 -20.27
CA ASP A 198 -10.62 11.70 -21.54
C ASP A 198 -11.40 10.38 -21.37
N PRO A 199 -12.72 10.35 -21.62
CA PRO A 199 -13.55 9.15 -21.48
C PRO A 199 -13.12 8.00 -22.39
N GLU A 200 -12.50 8.29 -23.53
CA GLU A 200 -11.99 7.25 -24.44
C GLU A 200 -10.85 6.45 -23.79
N LYS A 201 -10.14 7.04 -22.82
CA LYS A 201 -9.07 6.38 -22.05
C LYS A 201 -9.58 5.66 -20.80
N ALA A 202 -10.87 5.73 -20.49
CA ALA A 202 -11.39 5.12 -19.26
C ALA A 202 -11.18 3.60 -19.22
N ALA A 203 -11.18 2.94 -20.39
CA ALA A 203 -10.87 1.53 -20.51
C ALA A 203 -9.43 1.21 -20.09
N ASP A 204 -8.45 2.03 -20.48
CA ASP A 204 -7.03 1.84 -20.18
C ASP A 204 -6.72 1.81 -18.67
N TYR A 205 -7.55 2.48 -17.88
CA TYR A 205 -7.41 2.57 -16.42
C TYR A 205 -8.48 1.76 -15.66
N SER A 206 -9.21 0.89 -16.35
CA SER A 206 -10.20 -0.03 -15.76
C SER A 206 -9.59 -1.42 -15.64
N PRO A 207 -8.99 -1.80 -14.49
CA PRO A 207 -8.23 -3.06 -14.36
C PRO A 207 -9.04 -4.32 -14.72
N ILE A 208 -10.38 -4.28 -14.61
CA ILE A 208 -11.23 -5.39 -15.04
C ILE A 208 -11.07 -5.77 -16.52
N LEU A 209 -10.63 -4.84 -17.37
CA LEU A 209 -10.49 -5.06 -18.82
C LEU A 209 -9.12 -5.58 -19.23
N HIS A 210 -8.16 -5.61 -18.30
CA HIS A 210 -6.76 -5.95 -18.58
C HIS A 210 -6.32 -7.22 -17.89
N VAL A 211 -7.24 -7.93 -17.25
CA VAL A 211 -6.93 -9.20 -16.59
C VAL A 211 -6.36 -10.19 -17.61
N SER A 212 -5.24 -10.80 -17.25
CA SER A 212 -4.48 -11.69 -18.12
C SER A 212 -3.87 -12.85 -17.33
N ALA A 213 -3.57 -13.97 -18.00
CA ALA A 213 -3.10 -15.18 -17.33
C ALA A 213 -1.73 -15.03 -16.63
N ASP A 214 -0.96 -14.00 -16.96
CA ASP A 214 0.34 -13.67 -16.37
C ASP A 214 0.28 -12.60 -15.27
N ASP A 215 -0.92 -12.21 -14.85
CA ASP A 215 -1.16 -11.34 -13.69
C ASP A 215 -0.72 -12.01 -12.37
N PRO A 216 -0.27 -11.23 -11.38
CA PRO A 216 0.13 -11.76 -10.09
C PRO A 216 -1.06 -12.29 -9.27
N PRO A 217 -0.80 -13.23 -8.33
CA PRO A 217 -1.79 -13.64 -7.36
C PRO A 217 -2.47 -12.45 -6.68
N THR A 218 -3.79 -12.38 -6.78
CA THR A 218 -4.59 -11.23 -6.32
C THR A 218 -5.65 -11.61 -5.29
N LEU A 219 -5.58 -10.98 -4.11
CA LEU A 219 -6.63 -11.05 -3.09
C LEU A 219 -7.50 -9.80 -3.11
N LEU A 220 -8.81 -9.99 -3.16
CA LEU A 220 -9.82 -8.95 -3.00
C LEU A 220 -10.46 -9.07 -1.62
N ILE A 221 -10.66 -7.95 -0.93
CA ILE A 221 -11.40 -7.92 0.34
C ILE A 221 -12.46 -6.83 0.27
N HIS A 222 -13.73 -7.16 0.51
CA HIS A 222 -14.83 -6.22 0.27
C HIS A 222 -15.97 -6.43 1.27
N GLY A 223 -16.53 -5.35 1.80
CA GLY A 223 -17.73 -5.42 2.64
C GLY A 223 -19.03 -5.55 1.82
N ASP A 224 -19.99 -6.36 2.28
CA ASP A 224 -21.26 -6.55 1.56
C ASP A 224 -22.25 -5.38 1.74
N LYS A 225 -21.99 -4.45 2.68
CA LYS A 225 -22.75 -3.22 2.89
C LYS A 225 -22.03 -1.97 2.37
N ASP A 226 -21.01 -2.13 1.52
CA ASP A 226 -20.36 -0.99 0.87
C ASP A 226 -21.31 -0.29 -0.10
N ARG A 227 -21.76 0.91 0.29
CA ARG A 227 -22.64 1.78 -0.50
C ARG A 227 -21.89 2.79 -1.35
N LEU A 228 -20.57 2.87 -1.22
CA LEU A 228 -19.74 3.80 -1.99
C LEU A 228 -19.20 3.13 -3.25
N VAL A 229 -18.59 1.97 -3.09
CA VAL A 229 -18.11 1.11 -4.16
C VAL A 229 -18.80 -0.22 -3.96
N GLY A 230 -19.83 -0.53 -4.75
CA GLY A 230 -20.58 -1.77 -4.52
C GLY A 230 -19.71 -3.01 -4.71
N LEU A 231 -19.97 -4.05 -3.91
CA LEU A 231 -19.33 -5.38 -3.95
C LEU A 231 -19.17 -5.95 -5.37
N SER A 232 -20.09 -5.58 -6.27
CA SER A 232 -20.03 -5.96 -7.69
C SER A 232 -18.70 -5.62 -8.40
N ASN A 233 -17.95 -4.61 -7.94
CA ASN A 233 -16.63 -4.31 -8.50
C ASN A 233 -15.64 -5.46 -8.26
N SER A 234 -15.64 -6.03 -7.05
CA SER A 234 -14.78 -7.16 -6.71
C SER A 234 -15.30 -8.48 -7.29
N THR A 235 -16.61 -8.74 -7.26
CA THR A 235 -17.13 -10.01 -7.78
C THR A 235 -16.96 -10.13 -9.29
N LYS A 236 -17.07 -9.01 -10.04
CA LYS A 236 -16.87 -9.01 -11.49
C LYS A 236 -15.41 -9.20 -11.89
N ILE A 237 -14.45 -8.47 -11.28
CA ILE A 237 -13.04 -8.67 -11.61
C ILE A 237 -12.54 -10.05 -11.17
N LEU A 238 -13.05 -10.61 -10.07
CA LEU A 238 -12.78 -11.99 -9.68
C LEU A 238 -13.21 -12.98 -10.77
N ALA A 239 -14.33 -12.74 -11.45
CA ALA A 239 -14.78 -13.59 -12.55
C ALA A 239 -13.80 -13.54 -13.73
N GLU A 240 -13.27 -12.37 -14.07
CA GLU A 240 -12.21 -12.25 -15.10
C GLU A 240 -10.92 -12.96 -14.67
N PHE A 241 -10.47 -12.79 -13.41
CA PHE A 241 -9.30 -13.53 -12.90
C PHE A 241 -9.49 -15.04 -13.00
N LYS A 242 -10.68 -15.55 -12.65
CA LYS A 242 -11.00 -16.97 -12.76
C LYS A 242 -11.01 -17.45 -14.21
N LYS A 243 -11.54 -16.65 -15.14
CA LYS A 243 -11.55 -16.96 -16.58
C LYS A 243 -10.14 -17.10 -17.13
N GLU A 244 -9.24 -16.17 -16.77
CA GLU A 244 -7.83 -16.18 -17.17
C GLU A 244 -6.97 -17.12 -16.30
N LYS A 245 -7.58 -17.83 -15.34
CA LYS A 245 -6.93 -18.80 -14.42
C LYS A 245 -5.84 -18.18 -13.53
N VAL A 246 -5.97 -16.89 -13.23
CA VAL A 246 -5.13 -16.19 -12.26
C VAL A 246 -5.46 -16.66 -10.85
N THR A 247 -4.43 -16.93 -10.05
CA THR A 247 -4.61 -17.26 -8.62
C THR A 247 -5.28 -16.09 -7.92
N SER A 248 -6.54 -16.27 -7.51
CA SER A 248 -7.33 -15.16 -6.98
C SER A 248 -8.36 -15.61 -5.96
N GLU A 249 -8.58 -14.76 -4.96
CA GLU A 249 -9.56 -14.98 -3.89
C GLU A 249 -10.34 -13.69 -3.61
N LEU A 250 -11.57 -13.83 -3.12
CA LEU A 250 -12.39 -12.73 -2.61
C LEU A 250 -12.89 -13.08 -1.22
N ILE A 251 -12.49 -12.28 -0.24
CA ILE A 251 -13.04 -12.31 1.12
C ILE A 251 -14.14 -11.25 1.20
N VAL A 252 -15.37 -11.71 1.44
CA VAL A 252 -16.50 -10.82 1.72
C VAL A 252 -16.64 -10.66 3.23
N LEU A 253 -16.56 -9.43 3.73
CA LEU A 253 -16.78 -9.11 5.13
C LEU A 253 -18.27 -8.78 5.33
N GLU A 254 -19.00 -9.71 5.95
CA GLU A 254 -20.43 -9.55 6.23
C GLU A 254 -20.70 -8.38 7.17
N GLY A 255 -21.63 -7.50 6.80
CA GLY A 255 -22.00 -6.30 7.55
C GLY A 255 -21.08 -5.10 7.32
N ALA A 256 -19.89 -5.31 6.77
CA ALA A 256 -18.89 -4.24 6.61
C ALA A 256 -19.26 -3.26 5.50
N GLY A 257 -19.00 -1.97 5.73
CA GLY A 257 -19.17 -0.88 4.76
C GLY A 257 -17.87 -0.45 4.09
N HIS A 258 -17.86 0.76 3.49
CA HIS A 258 -16.66 1.33 2.87
C HIS A 258 -15.65 1.82 3.92
N GLY A 259 -14.46 1.23 3.91
CA GLY A 259 -13.43 1.50 4.91
C GLY A 259 -13.61 0.67 6.18
N PHE A 260 -12.70 -0.27 6.39
CA PHE A 260 -12.75 -1.19 7.51
C PHE A 260 -12.30 -0.53 8.81
N ARG A 261 -12.93 -0.92 9.92
CA ARG A 261 -12.61 -0.48 11.29
C ARG A 261 -12.76 -1.66 12.25
N GLY A 262 -12.19 -1.55 13.45
CA GLY A 262 -12.31 -2.59 14.48
C GLY A 262 -11.98 -3.98 13.94
N ASP A 263 -12.88 -4.93 14.20
CA ASP A 263 -12.73 -6.32 13.80
C ASP A 263 -12.59 -6.51 12.28
N ASP A 264 -13.29 -5.71 11.47
CA ASP A 264 -13.18 -5.81 10.00
C ASP A 264 -11.78 -5.42 9.53
N ALA A 265 -11.19 -4.38 10.15
CA ALA A 265 -9.83 -3.97 9.83
C ALA A 265 -8.81 -5.03 10.28
N ALA A 266 -9.04 -5.67 11.43
CA ALA A 266 -8.19 -6.76 11.91
C ALA A 266 -8.27 -7.98 10.99
N LYS A 267 -9.46 -8.41 10.58
CA LYS A 267 -9.68 -9.52 9.63
C LYS A 267 -9.03 -9.24 8.28
N ALA A 268 -9.25 -8.05 7.72
CA ALA A 268 -8.65 -7.65 6.45
C ALA A 268 -7.12 -7.62 6.52
N SER A 269 -6.56 -7.05 7.59
CA SER A 269 -5.11 -7.00 7.82
C SER A 269 -4.50 -8.39 7.94
N ALA A 270 -5.13 -9.29 8.72
CA ALA A 270 -4.66 -10.67 8.87
C ALA A 270 -4.68 -11.43 7.54
N ALA A 271 -5.73 -11.28 6.74
CA ALA A 271 -5.84 -11.90 5.42
C ALA A 271 -4.78 -11.37 4.45
N MET A 272 -4.53 -10.06 4.43
CA MET A 272 -3.48 -9.44 3.62
C MET A 272 -2.09 -9.96 4.00
N VAL A 273 -1.77 -9.98 5.29
CA VAL A 273 -0.48 -10.49 5.78
C VAL A 273 -0.32 -11.97 5.41
N SER A 274 -1.37 -12.77 5.54
CA SER A 274 -1.37 -14.18 5.12
C SER A 274 -1.12 -14.33 3.61
N TRP A 275 -1.78 -13.51 2.79
CA TRP A 275 -1.61 -13.51 1.33
C TRP A 275 -0.17 -13.22 0.93
N PHE A 276 0.42 -12.15 1.46
CA PHE A 276 1.82 -11.82 1.20
C PHE A 276 2.77 -12.86 1.79
N GLY A 277 2.49 -13.41 2.97
CA GLY A 277 3.25 -14.50 3.57
C GLY A 277 3.28 -15.78 2.74
N LYS A 278 2.25 -16.02 1.92
CA LYS A 278 2.17 -17.14 0.98
C LYS A 278 2.84 -16.84 -0.36
N HIS A 279 2.62 -15.64 -0.90
CA HIS A 279 2.98 -15.32 -2.29
C HIS A 279 4.30 -14.56 -2.46
N LEU A 280 4.89 -14.05 -1.37
CA LEU A 280 6.21 -13.39 -1.38
C LEU A 280 7.26 -14.21 -0.62
N GLN A 281 7.12 -15.53 -0.55
CA GLN A 281 8.10 -16.41 0.10
C GLN A 281 9.43 -16.37 -0.64
N SER A 282 10.54 -16.58 0.08
CA SER A 282 11.85 -16.77 -0.53
C SER A 282 11.84 -18.06 -1.33
N THR A 283 12.16 -18.01 -2.61
CA THR A 283 12.37 -19.20 -3.45
C THR A 283 13.75 -19.82 -3.24
N THR A 284 14.35 -19.67 -2.05
CA THR A 284 15.50 -20.49 -1.65
C THR A 284 15.02 -21.93 -1.58
N ALA A 285 15.11 -22.62 -2.71
CA ALA A 285 15.15 -24.06 -2.80
C ALA A 285 16.28 -24.54 -1.88
N GLU A 286 15.96 -25.53 -1.04
CA GLU A 286 16.95 -26.37 -0.35
C GLU A 286 17.95 -26.99 -1.34
#